data_AF-A0A819J8N9-F1
#
_entry.id   AF-A0A819J8N9-F1
#
_cell.length_a   1.000
_cell.length_b   1.000
_cell.length_c   1.000
_cell.angle_alpha   90.00
_cell.angle_beta   90.00
_cell.angle_gamma   90.00
#
_symmetry.space_group_name_H-M   'P 1'
#
loop_
_entity.id
_entity.type
_entity.pdbx_description
1 polymer ?
#
loop_
_entity_poly.entity_id
_entity_poly.type
_entity_poly.pdbx_seq_one_letter_code
_entity_poly.pdbx_strand_id
1 'polypeptide(L)'
;MAFFKIKARDALHLCMLYRMRNRSSKKPIKFTDQSIQSIYTYSREYRENDIGLIAPFLELPSADEYPDYYETIKHPIDMSIIKDKMDKGMYKLEQNIIEDLNGMFHHVKVYNVAETSIFKYASRLEQALANKCKE
;
A
#
# COMPACT_ATOMS: atom_id res chain seq x y z
N MET A 1 -43.29 -46.53 -17.72
CA MET A 1 -41.91 -46.56 -17.19
C MET A 1 -40.95 -46.18 -18.32
N ALA A 2 -39.89 -45.39 -18.22
CA ALA A 2 -39.46 -44.30 -17.36
C ALA A 2 -38.17 -43.75 -18.03
N PHE A 3 -37.95 -42.43 -17.96
CA PHE A 3 -36.68 -41.69 -18.06
C PHE A 3 -35.87 -41.56 -19.38
N PHE A 4 -35.76 -40.30 -19.81
CA PHE A 4 -34.69 -39.70 -20.61
C PHE A 4 -33.29 -39.90 -19.99
N LYS A 5 -32.23 -39.98 -20.81
CA LYS A 5 -31.01 -39.15 -20.64
C LYS A 5 -30.05 -39.21 -21.84
N ILE A 6 -29.45 -38.04 -22.08
CA ILE A 6 -28.68 -37.59 -23.25
C ILE A 6 -27.21 -38.02 -23.14
N LYS A 7 -26.57 -38.12 -24.31
CA LYS A 7 -25.24 -38.65 -24.62
C LYS A 7 -24.08 -37.93 -23.91
N ALA A 8 -23.12 -38.73 -23.45
CA ALA A 8 -21.85 -38.30 -22.86
C ALA A 8 -20.83 -37.83 -23.92
N ARG A 9 -20.88 -36.55 -24.33
CA ARG A 9 -19.79 -35.95 -25.14
C ARG A 9 -19.30 -34.55 -24.76
N ASP A 10 -19.92 -33.83 -23.83
CA ASP A 10 -19.59 -32.40 -23.62
C ASP A 10 -18.93 -32.04 -22.29
N ALA A 11 -18.02 -32.89 -21.78
CA ALA A 11 -17.26 -32.55 -20.57
C ALA A 11 -16.21 -31.43 -20.80
N LEU A 12 -15.61 -31.36 -22.00
CA LEU A 12 -14.63 -30.32 -22.33
C LEU A 12 -15.27 -28.97 -22.68
N HIS A 13 -16.47 -28.96 -23.27
CA HIS A 13 -17.19 -27.73 -23.57
C HIS A 13 -17.76 -27.09 -22.30
N LEU A 14 -18.28 -27.89 -21.36
CA LEU A 14 -18.72 -27.40 -20.05
C LEU A 14 -17.56 -26.89 -19.19
N CYS A 15 -16.36 -27.50 -19.28
CA CYS A 15 -15.20 -27.02 -18.53
C CYS A 15 -14.62 -25.71 -19.08
N MET A 16 -14.66 -25.49 -20.41
CA MET A 16 -14.31 -24.20 -21.01
C MET A 16 -15.34 -23.12 -20.68
N LEU A 17 -16.64 -23.44 -20.74
CA LEU A 17 -17.70 -22.52 -20.34
C LEU A 17 -17.67 -22.19 -18.84
N TYR A 18 -17.31 -23.14 -17.96
CA TYR A 18 -17.14 -22.88 -16.53
C TYR A 18 -15.93 -21.96 -16.26
N ARG A 19 -14.81 -22.16 -16.98
CA ARG A 19 -13.61 -21.32 -16.91
C ARG A 19 -13.82 -19.91 -17.50
N MET A 20 -14.80 -19.76 -18.40
CA MET A 20 -15.21 -18.47 -18.98
C MET A 20 -16.30 -17.76 -18.18
N ARG A 21 -17.20 -18.50 -17.51
CA ARG A 21 -18.29 -17.94 -16.67
C ARG A 21 -17.80 -17.41 -15.31
N ASN A 22 -16.63 -17.86 -14.84
CA ASN A 22 -15.96 -17.34 -13.64
C ASN A 22 -14.67 -16.55 -13.94
N ARG A 23 -14.63 -15.84 -15.08
CA ARG A 23 -13.52 -14.93 -15.45
C ARG A 23 -13.87 -13.45 -15.34
N SER A 24 -14.87 -13.12 -14.53
CA SER A 24 -15.11 -11.74 -14.11
C SER A 24 -15.18 -11.66 -12.61
N SER A 25 -14.05 -11.90 -11.94
CA SER A 25 -13.70 -11.02 -10.84
C SER A 25 -13.61 -9.62 -11.45
N LYS A 26 -14.74 -8.91 -11.57
CA LYS A 26 -14.65 -7.45 -11.64
C LYS A 26 -13.89 -7.11 -10.37
N LYS A 27 -12.60 -6.76 -10.50
CA LYS A 27 -11.87 -6.14 -9.40
C LYS A 27 -12.82 -5.05 -8.90
N PRO A 28 -13.20 -5.04 -7.61
CA PRO A 28 -14.16 -4.07 -7.12
C PRO A 28 -13.73 -2.69 -7.62
N ILE A 29 -14.69 -1.90 -8.13
CA ILE A 29 -14.39 -0.52 -8.53
C ILE A 29 -13.86 0.15 -7.26
N LYS A 30 -12.55 0.39 -7.22
CA LYS A 30 -11.86 0.96 -6.07
C LYS A 30 -12.21 2.44 -6.08
N PHE A 31 -13.18 2.83 -5.26
CA PHE A 31 -13.43 4.23 -4.96
C PHE A 31 -12.46 4.62 -3.84
N THR A 32 -11.25 5.04 -4.23
CA THR A 32 -10.35 5.72 -3.32
C THR A 32 -10.88 7.13 -3.11
N ASP A 33 -11.03 7.53 -1.85
CA ASP A 33 -11.39 8.92 -1.53
C ASP A 33 -10.35 9.86 -2.13
N GLN A 34 -10.81 10.89 -2.83
CA GLN A 34 -9.95 11.85 -3.52
C GLN A 34 -9.01 12.55 -2.55
N SER A 35 -9.43 12.80 -1.31
CA SER A 35 -8.58 13.45 -0.31
C SER A 35 -7.49 12.51 0.21
N ILE A 36 -7.81 11.24 0.46
CA ILE A 36 -6.84 10.20 0.83
C ILE A 36 -5.81 10.01 -0.29
N GLN A 37 -6.27 9.96 -1.55
CA GLN A 37 -5.39 9.89 -2.71
C GLN A 37 -4.49 11.13 -2.81
N SER A 38 -5.02 12.32 -2.51
CA SER A 38 -4.26 13.58 -2.49
C SER A 38 -3.14 13.55 -1.46
N ILE A 39 -3.42 13.10 -0.23
CA ILE A 39 -2.43 12.96 0.86
C ILE A 39 -1.31 12.00 0.45
N TYR A 40 -1.66 10.80 -0.03
CA TYR A 40 -0.68 9.82 -0.49
C TYR A 40 0.21 10.39 -1.60
N THR A 41 -0.41 11.02 -2.61
CA THR A 41 0.29 11.54 -3.78
C THR A 41 1.22 12.69 -3.39
N TYR A 42 0.77 13.58 -2.49
CA TYR A 42 1.60 14.65 -1.95
C TYR A 42 2.86 14.11 -1.29
N SER A 43 2.74 13.12 -0.39
CA SER A 43 3.91 12.52 0.27
C SER A 43 4.81 11.77 -0.72
N ARG A 44 4.24 11.11 -1.74
CA ARG A 44 4.99 10.37 -2.76
C ARG A 44 5.79 11.26 -3.70
N GLU A 45 5.25 12.42 -4.05
CA GLU A 45 5.83 13.34 -5.02
C GLU A 45 6.57 14.52 -4.38
N TYR A 46 6.63 14.58 -3.05
CA TYR A 46 7.34 15.64 -2.33
C TYR A 46 8.83 15.66 -2.70
N ARG A 47 9.30 16.86 -3.08
CA ARG A 47 10.67 17.11 -3.54
C ARG A 47 11.27 18.33 -2.85
N GLU A 48 12.56 18.25 -2.55
CA GLU A 48 13.39 19.39 -2.17
C GLU A 48 14.60 19.47 -3.10
N ASN A 49 14.83 20.63 -3.73
CA ASN A 49 15.92 20.81 -4.70
C ASN A 49 15.96 19.70 -5.77
N ASP A 50 14.78 19.36 -6.31
CA ASP A 50 14.53 18.26 -7.27
C ASP A 50 14.74 16.83 -6.74
N ILE A 51 15.16 16.67 -5.48
CA ILE A 51 15.36 15.38 -4.84
C ILE A 51 14.04 14.89 -4.22
N GLY A 52 13.56 13.73 -4.70
CA GLY A 52 12.40 13.05 -4.12
C GLY A 52 12.77 12.34 -2.83
N LEU A 53 12.38 12.92 -1.69
CA LEU A 53 12.82 12.44 -0.37
C LEU A 53 12.21 11.11 0.03
N ILE A 54 11.12 10.69 -0.63
CA ILE A 54 10.39 9.45 -0.31
C ILE A 54 11.12 8.18 -0.76
N ALA A 55 12.14 8.28 -1.61
CA ALA A 55 12.81 7.12 -2.22
C ALA A 55 13.20 5.99 -1.24
N PRO A 56 13.80 6.25 -0.06
CA PRO A 56 14.15 5.19 0.89
C PRO A 56 12.96 4.66 1.72
N PHE A 57 11.75 5.19 1.55
CA PHE A 57 10.53 4.76 2.25
C PHE A 57 9.62 3.89 1.37
N LEU A 58 10.10 3.52 0.18
CA LEU A 58 9.29 2.78 -0.80
C LEU A 58 9.18 1.30 -0.49
N GLU A 59 10.23 0.73 0.09
CA GLU A 59 10.33 -0.68 0.41
C GLU A 59 10.99 -0.84 1.77
N LEU A 60 10.48 -1.77 2.57
CA LEU A 60 11.10 -2.18 3.83
C LEU A 60 12.47 -2.84 3.60
N PRO A 61 13.39 -2.77 4.60
CA PRO A 61 14.62 -3.57 4.59
C PRO A 61 14.31 -5.07 4.49
N SER A 62 15.19 -5.87 3.89
CA SER A 62 15.04 -7.32 3.89
C SER A 62 15.09 -7.88 5.32
N ALA A 63 14.10 -8.70 5.71
CA ALA A 63 14.07 -9.33 7.02
C ALA A 63 15.21 -10.33 7.25
N ASP A 64 15.73 -10.92 6.17
CA ASP A 64 16.88 -11.85 6.23
C ASP A 64 18.19 -11.08 6.43
N GLU A 65 18.32 -9.88 5.87
CA GLU A 65 19.53 -9.05 5.95
C GLU A 65 19.56 -8.16 7.19
N TYR A 66 18.38 -7.71 7.66
CA TYR A 66 18.20 -6.78 8.78
C TYR A 66 17.20 -7.33 9.82
N PRO A 67 17.48 -8.48 10.47
CA PRO A 67 16.58 -9.05 11.45
C PRO A 67 16.34 -8.13 12.67
N ASP A 68 17.36 -7.37 13.08
CA ASP A 68 17.34 -6.39 14.17
C ASP A 68 16.35 -5.24 13.93
N TYR A 69 16.13 -4.87 12.67
CA TYR A 69 15.08 -3.91 12.30
C TYR A 69 13.70 -4.41 12.73
N TYR A 70 13.40 -5.69 12.50
CA TYR A 70 12.12 -6.31 12.83
C TYR A 70 11.99 -6.67 14.32
N GLU A 71 13.12 -6.77 15.03
CA GLU A 71 13.13 -6.81 16.50
C GLU A 71 12.81 -5.45 17.10
N THR A 72 13.31 -4.38 16.50
CA THR A 72 13.12 -3.00 16.99
C THR A 72 11.74 -2.44 16.61
N ILE A 73 11.33 -2.60 15.36
CA ILE A 73 10.10 -2.04 14.79
C ILE A 73 9.02 -3.12 14.73
N LYS A 74 8.02 -3.03 15.62
CA LYS A 74 6.99 -4.07 15.80
C LYS A 74 5.92 -4.11 14.70
N HIS A 75 5.68 -2.98 14.03
CA HIS A 75 4.71 -2.89 12.94
C HIS A 75 5.34 -2.23 11.70
N PRO A 76 6.29 -2.91 11.02
CA PRO A 76 6.94 -2.40 9.82
C PRO A 76 5.91 -1.98 8.77
N ILE A 77 6.14 -0.83 8.16
CA ILE A 77 5.30 -0.27 7.10
C ILE A 77 6.16 0.54 6.13
N ASP A 78 5.80 0.51 4.85
CA ASP A 78 6.40 1.31 3.79
C ASP A 78 5.30 1.89 2.88
N MET A 79 5.70 2.70 1.89
CA MET A 79 4.77 3.31 0.94
C MET A 79 4.03 2.28 0.06
N SER A 80 4.60 1.09 -0.15
CA SER A 80 3.96 0.03 -0.94
C SER A 80 2.77 -0.56 -0.18
N ILE A 81 2.94 -0.81 1.12
CA ILE A 81 1.91 -1.30 2.03
C ILE A 81 0.81 -0.25 2.18
N ILE A 82 1.18 1.02 2.39
CA ILE A 82 0.21 2.13 2.48
C ILE A 82 -0.60 2.24 1.18
N LYS A 83 0.05 2.13 0.02
CA LYS A 83 -0.63 2.14 -1.27
C LYS A 83 -1.62 0.98 -1.40
N ASP A 84 -1.22 -0.23 -1.01
CA ASP A 84 -2.09 -1.39 -1.07
C ASP A 84 -3.31 -1.26 -0.15
N LYS A 85 -3.12 -0.76 1.09
CA LYS A 85 -4.21 -0.42 2.03
C LYS A 85 -5.17 0.62 1.43
N MET A 86 -4.62 1.68 0.83
CA MET A 86 -5.38 2.73 0.15
C MET A 86 -6.19 2.16 -1.01
N ASP A 87 -5.53 1.43 -1.93
CA ASP A 87 -6.20 0.83 -3.08
C ASP A 87 -7.26 -0.19 -2.63
N LYS A 88 -7.11 -0.85 -1.49
CA LYS A 88 -8.13 -1.77 -0.92
C LYS A 88 -9.27 -1.03 -0.21
N GLY A 89 -9.24 0.30 -0.15
CA GLY A 89 -10.25 1.12 0.51
C GLY A 89 -10.26 0.92 2.04
N MET A 90 -9.11 0.57 2.62
CA MET A 90 -8.98 0.31 4.06
C MET A 90 -8.96 1.60 4.89
N TYR A 91 -8.57 2.72 4.29
CA TYR A 91 -8.66 4.02 4.94
C TYR A 91 -10.06 4.60 4.74
N LYS A 92 -10.76 4.85 5.85
CA LYS A 92 -12.10 5.48 5.86
C LYS A 92 -12.04 6.96 6.18
N LEU A 93 -10.97 7.38 6.85
CA LEU A 93 -10.70 8.75 7.25
C LEU A 93 -9.28 9.11 6.80
N GLU A 94 -9.07 10.38 6.45
CA GLU A 94 -7.74 10.93 6.16
C GLU A 94 -6.75 10.68 7.30
N GLN A 95 -7.23 10.77 8.54
CA GLN A 95 -6.42 10.51 9.73
C GLN A 95 -5.75 9.12 9.70
N ASN A 96 -6.42 8.10 9.14
CA ASN A 96 -5.86 6.75 9.14
C ASN A 96 -4.65 6.61 8.20
N ILE A 97 -4.64 7.31 7.05
CA ILE A 97 -3.46 7.30 6.17
C ILE A 97 -2.35 8.19 6.73
N ILE A 98 -2.71 9.30 7.39
CA ILE A 98 -1.76 10.20 8.04
C ILE A 98 -1.03 9.47 9.19
N GLU A 99 -1.75 8.68 9.99
CA GLU A 99 -1.19 7.85 11.06
C GLU A 99 -0.16 6.85 10.53
N ASP A 100 -0.47 6.15 9.44
CA ASP A 100 0.46 5.21 8.82
C ASP A 100 1.70 5.89 8.23
N LEU A 101 1.53 7.03 7.55
CA LEU A 101 2.65 7.82 7.01
C LEU A 101 3.57 8.32 8.14
N ASN A 102 3.00 8.87 9.21
CA ASN A 102 3.76 9.31 10.37
C ASN A 102 4.45 8.14 11.09
N GLY A 103 3.77 6.99 11.20
CA GLY A 103 4.36 5.77 11.73
C GLY A 103 5.58 5.33 10.92
N MET A 104 5.48 5.33 9.60
CA MET A 104 6.59 5.04 8.69
C MET A 104 7.80 5.97 8.92
N PHE A 105 7.56 7.29 9.03
CA PHE A 105 8.62 8.26 9.32
C PHE A 105 9.20 8.07 10.72
N HIS A 106 8.36 7.76 11.70
CA HIS A 106 8.78 7.49 13.08
C HIS A 106 9.67 6.25 13.16
N HIS A 107 9.35 5.15 12.47
CA HIS A 107 10.16 3.94 12.45
C HIS A 107 11.58 4.22 11.96
N VAL A 108 11.72 5.03 10.91
CA VAL A 108 13.04 5.48 10.44
C VAL A 108 13.77 6.28 11.51
N LYS A 109 13.08 7.18 12.22
CA LYS A 109 13.69 7.98 13.30
C LYS A 109 14.05 7.17 14.55
N VAL A 110 13.37 6.05 14.81
CA VAL A 110 13.69 5.14 15.93
C VAL A 110 14.89 4.27 15.59
N TYR A 111 14.95 3.75 14.37
CA TYR A 111 16.01 2.82 13.97
C TYR A 111 17.33 3.53 13.60
N ASN A 112 17.25 4.75 13.06
CA ASN A 112 18.42 5.47 12.56
C ASN A 112 18.83 6.63 13.47
N VAL A 113 20.11 6.96 13.49
CA VAL A 113 20.64 8.14 14.22
C VAL A 113 20.32 9.45 13.48
N ALA A 114 20.15 10.54 14.24
CA ALA A 114 19.64 11.84 13.77
C ALA A 114 20.51 12.51 12.68
N GLU A 115 21.78 12.17 12.64
CA GLU A 115 22.76 12.72 11.72
C GLU A 115 22.61 12.16 10.30
N THR A 116 21.97 11.00 10.15
CA THR A 116 21.78 10.33 8.85
C THR A 116 20.84 11.09 7.93
N SER A 117 21.07 10.98 6.62
CA SER A 117 20.20 11.61 5.61
C SER A 117 18.77 11.08 5.68
N ILE A 118 18.57 9.78 5.93
CA ILE A 118 17.25 9.15 5.98
C ILE A 118 16.41 9.66 7.16
N PHE A 119 17.03 9.90 8.33
CA PHE A 119 16.37 10.54 9.47
C PHE A 119 15.92 11.96 9.13
N LYS A 120 16.82 12.73 8.49
CA LYS A 120 16.52 14.12 8.07
C LYS A 120 15.38 14.14 7.06
N TYR A 121 15.37 13.20 6.11
CA TYR A 121 14.28 13.06 5.13
C TYR A 121 12.94 12.74 5.81
N ALA A 122 12.92 11.81 6.77
CA ALA A 122 11.72 11.51 7.55
C ALA A 122 11.17 12.76 8.25
N SER A 123 12.05 13.56 8.87
CA SER A 123 11.66 14.81 9.54
C SER A 123 11.09 15.85 8.57
N ARG A 124 11.67 15.99 7.38
CA ARG A 124 11.18 16.92 6.34
C ARG A 124 9.83 16.48 5.78
N LEU A 125 9.67 15.20 5.48
CA LEU A 125 8.41 14.63 4.98
C LEU A 125 7.29 14.72 6.02
N GLU A 126 7.58 14.46 7.30
CA GLU A 126 6.63 14.62 8.40
C GLU A 126 6.16 16.08 8.53
N GLN A 127 7.10 17.04 8.44
CA GLN A 127 6.77 18.46 8.46
C GLN A 127 5.94 18.88 7.24
N ALA A 128 6.31 18.42 6.05
CA ALA A 128 5.57 18.69 4.82
C ALA A 128 4.14 18.15 4.89
N LEU A 129 3.96 16.91 5.37
CA LEU A 129 2.66 16.30 5.57
C LEU A 129 1.81 17.09 6.58
N ALA A 130 2.40 17.50 7.71
CA ALA A 130 1.71 18.30 8.71
C ALA A 130 1.26 19.67 8.16
N ASN A 131 2.02 20.27 7.25
CA ASN A 131 1.61 21.50 6.56
C ASN A 131 0.47 21.24 5.58
N LYS A 132 0.55 20.16 4.79
CA LYS A 132 -0.52 19.76 3.85
C LYS A 132 -1.87 19.54 4.54
N CYS A 133 -1.87 19.03 5.77
CA CYS A 133 -3.08 18.77 6.55
C CYS A 133 -3.72 20.01 7.20
N LYS A 134 -3.05 21.17 7.13
CA LYS A 134 -3.57 22.45 7.65
C LYS A 134 -4.23 23.32 6.58
N GLU A 135 -4.04 22.97 5.31
CA GLU A 135 -4.68 23.60 4.15
C GLU A 135 -6.16 23.21 4.06
#